data_AF-A0A846A8F1-F1
#
_entry.id   AF-A0A846A8F1-F1
#
_cell.length_a   1.000
_cell.length_b   1.000
_cell.length_c   1.000
_cell.angle_alpha   90.00
_cell.angle_beta   90.00
_cell.angle_gamma   90.00
#
_symmetry.space_group_name_H-M   'P 1'
#
loop_
_entity.id
_entity.type
_entity.pdbx_description
1 polymer ?
#
loop_
_entity_poly.entity_id
_entity_poly.type
_entity_poly.pdbx_seq_one_letter_code
_entity_poly.pdbx_strand_id
1 'polypeptide(L)'
;MTQGDCWIGMTQASSTGLILATRVGKHTDQFITELITNTEGKTNCKQWHTDDWGGYERVLPPEVKHIIGKDQTQHKERTNGIVRQQIGRWHRRQNKFGKVWEQTEITVRLAIAYFNWIWVHTRKNNTAAQRSGLTIAPWKWNDLITYPTLC
;
A
#
# COMPACT_ATOMS: atom_id res chain seq x y z
N MET A 1 -10.19 -6.08 -20.74
CA MET A 1 -9.94 -6.11 -19.28
C MET A 1 -8.95 -7.23 -18.99
N THR A 2 -7.85 -6.95 -18.29
CA THR A 2 -6.85 -7.96 -17.93
C THR A 2 -7.42 -8.89 -16.84
N GLN A 3 -7.26 -10.20 -17.04
CA GLN A 3 -7.69 -11.25 -16.11
C GLN A 3 -6.51 -12.17 -15.79
N GLY A 4 -6.57 -12.87 -14.66
CA GLY A 4 -5.54 -13.81 -14.21
C GLY A 4 -4.73 -13.29 -13.02
N ASP A 5 -3.57 -13.90 -12.77
CA ASP A 5 -2.73 -13.59 -11.62
C ASP A 5 -2.35 -12.10 -11.58
N CYS A 6 -2.57 -11.48 -10.43
CA CYS A 6 -2.26 -10.08 -10.18
C CYS A 6 -1.38 -9.94 -8.94
N TRP A 7 -0.40 -9.04 -9.02
CA TRP A 7 0.42 -8.66 -7.90
C TRP A 7 -0.04 -7.32 -7.34
N ILE A 8 0.03 -7.19 -6.02
CA ILE A 8 -0.24 -5.95 -5.31
C ILE A 8 1.05 -5.50 -4.66
N GLY A 9 1.57 -4.38 -5.13
CA GLY A 9 2.78 -3.73 -4.65
C GLY A 9 2.38 -2.64 -3.69
N MET A 10 3.12 -2.48 -2.59
CA MET A 10 2.83 -1.50 -1.55
C MET A 10 4.11 -0.95 -0.96
N THR A 11 4.17 0.37 -0.81
CA THR A 11 5.20 1.06 -0.04
C THR A 11 4.61 1.60 1.26
N GLN A 12 5.36 1.50 2.35
CA GLN A 12 4.89 1.88 3.68
C GLN A 12 5.98 2.66 4.43
N ALA A 13 5.59 3.78 5.03
CA ALA A 13 6.46 4.54 5.92
C ALA A 13 6.66 3.75 7.23
N SER A 14 7.91 3.46 7.59
CA SER A 14 8.24 2.66 8.79
C SER A 14 7.85 3.36 10.09
N SER A 15 8.02 4.68 10.17
CA SER A 15 7.75 5.49 11.37
C SER A 15 6.26 5.59 11.68
N THR A 16 5.42 5.76 10.67
CA THR A 16 3.99 6.06 10.85
C THR A 16 3.09 4.87 10.52
N GLY A 17 3.60 3.91 9.76
CA GLY A 17 2.81 2.82 9.18
C GLY A 17 1.89 3.26 8.04
N LEU A 18 1.99 4.52 7.57
CA LEU A 18 1.20 5.02 6.45
C LEU A 18 1.60 4.32 5.17
N ILE A 19 0.61 3.86 4.43
CA ILE A 19 0.82 3.30 3.09
C ILE A 19 0.91 4.47 2.12
N LEU A 20 2.07 4.61 1.45
CA LEU A 20 2.41 5.75 0.60
C LEU A 20 1.89 5.56 -0.83
N ALA A 21 2.09 4.36 -1.38
CA ALA A 21 1.63 3.99 -2.70
C ALA A 21 1.22 2.53 -2.73
N THR A 22 0.26 2.23 -3.60
CA THR A 22 -0.09 0.86 -4.00
C THR A 22 -0.23 0.76 -5.50
N ARG A 23 0.06 -0.42 -6.05
CA ARG A 23 -0.15 -0.70 -7.47
C ARG A 23 -0.63 -2.14 -7.67
N VAL A 24 -1.51 -2.34 -8.64
CA VAL A 24 -1.94 -3.66 -9.11
C VAL A 24 -1.31 -3.89 -10.48
N GLY A 25 -0.64 -5.03 -10.68
CA GLY A 25 0.13 -5.25 -11.90
C GLY A 25 0.71 -6.64 -12.06
N LYS A 26 1.53 -6.83 -13.10
CA LYS A 26 2.39 -8.02 -13.25
C LYS A 26 3.65 -7.81 -12.43
N HIS A 27 4.27 -8.88 -11.96
CA HIS A 27 5.53 -8.82 -11.23
C HIS A 27 6.71 -8.59 -12.19
N THR A 28 6.88 -7.34 -12.63
CA THR A 28 7.90 -6.91 -13.61
C THR A 28 8.67 -5.70 -13.10
N ASP A 29 9.80 -5.37 -13.72
CA ASP A 29 10.58 -4.18 -13.37
C ASP A 29 9.75 -2.90 -13.55
N GLN A 30 8.99 -2.79 -14.65
CA GLN A 30 8.05 -1.68 -14.89
C GLN A 30 7.07 -1.49 -13.72
N PHE A 31 6.55 -2.58 -13.15
CA PHE A 31 5.63 -2.51 -12.03
C PHE A 31 6.27 -1.91 -10.78
N ILE A 32 7.54 -2.23 -10.49
CA ILE A 32 8.26 -1.59 -9.38
C ILE A 32 8.54 -0.12 -9.71
N THR A 33 8.98 0.18 -10.94
CA THR A 33 9.30 1.55 -11.38
C THR A 33 8.12 2.45 -11.10
N GLU A 34 6.95 2.04 -11.58
CA GLU A 34 5.73 2.81 -11.43
C GLU A 34 5.25 2.87 -9.96
N LEU A 35 5.50 1.83 -9.15
CA LEU A 35 5.23 1.86 -7.72
C LEU A 35 6.13 2.89 -6.99
N ILE A 36 7.41 2.98 -7.36
CA ILE A 36 8.36 3.94 -6.81
C ILE A 36 8.00 5.36 -7.24
N THR A 37 7.73 5.58 -8.52
CA THR A 37 7.28 6.89 -9.03
C THR A 37 6.02 7.38 -8.31
N ASN A 38 5.09 6.48 -7.99
CA ASN A 38 3.89 6.83 -7.20
C ASN A 38 4.18 7.29 -5.75
N THR A 39 5.43 7.18 -5.27
CA THR A 39 5.87 7.71 -3.96
C THR A 39 6.46 9.11 -4.04
N GLU A 40 6.75 9.61 -5.25
CA GLU A 40 7.28 10.96 -5.46
C GLU A 40 6.32 12.01 -4.89
N GLY A 41 6.85 13.04 -4.25
CA GLY A 41 6.07 14.06 -3.54
C GLY A 41 5.44 13.60 -2.22
N LYS A 42 5.43 12.30 -1.91
CA LYS A 42 4.87 11.76 -0.64
C LYS A 42 5.94 11.48 0.40
N THR A 43 7.18 11.24 -0.01
CA THR A 43 8.31 11.01 0.89
C THR A 43 9.63 11.41 0.25
N ASN A 44 10.56 11.88 1.09
CA ASN A 44 11.95 12.11 0.70
C ASN A 44 12.88 10.97 1.20
N CYS A 45 12.30 9.85 1.66
CA CYS A 45 13.09 8.75 2.22
C CYS A 45 13.99 8.10 1.16
N LYS A 46 15.28 8.05 1.46
CA LYS A 46 16.32 7.40 0.64
C LYS A 46 16.80 6.06 1.22
N GLN A 47 16.08 5.48 2.18
CA GLN A 47 16.38 4.16 2.73
C GLN A 47 15.18 3.23 2.53
N TRP A 48 15.37 2.18 1.73
CA TRP A 48 14.28 1.30 1.30
C TRP A 48 14.56 -0.13 1.72
N HIS A 49 13.63 -0.70 2.49
CA HIS A 49 13.72 -2.07 3.01
C HIS A 49 12.82 -3.01 2.22
N THR A 50 13.42 -3.93 1.46
CA THR A 50 12.71 -4.92 0.63
C THR A 50 13.27 -6.32 0.82
N ASP A 51 12.67 -7.30 0.13
CA ASP A 51 13.32 -8.61 -0.04
C ASP A 51 14.43 -8.52 -1.11
N ASP A 52 15.11 -9.64 -1.33
CA ASP A 52 16.24 -9.81 -2.24
C ASP A 52 15.79 -10.06 -3.69
N TRP A 53 14.67 -9.47 -4.11
CA TRP A 53 14.29 -9.58 -5.51
C TRP A 53 15.14 -8.62 -6.37
N GLY A 54 15.92 -9.18 -7.30
CA GLY A 54 16.84 -8.40 -8.15
C GLY A 54 16.19 -7.33 -9.04
N GLY A 55 14.85 -7.27 -9.13
CA GLY A 55 14.15 -6.14 -9.76
C GLY A 55 14.38 -4.82 -9.02
N TYR A 56 14.54 -4.85 -7.69
CA TYR A 56 14.82 -3.64 -6.91
C TYR A 56 16.17 -3.03 -7.25
N GLU A 57 17.22 -3.84 -7.41
CA GLU A 57 18.56 -3.36 -7.78
C GLU A 57 18.59 -2.69 -9.17
N ARG A 58 17.75 -3.16 -10.10
CA ARG A 58 17.66 -2.61 -11.46
C ARG A 58 16.86 -1.31 -11.54
N VAL A 59 15.97 -1.06 -10.58
CA VAL A 59 14.96 0.00 -10.67
C VAL A 59 15.17 1.10 -9.63
N LEU A 60 15.71 0.78 -8.45
CA LEU A 60 15.91 1.77 -7.40
C LEU A 60 16.91 2.84 -7.86
N PRO A 61 16.59 4.13 -7.66
CA PRO A 61 17.51 5.21 -8.00
C PRO A 61 18.84 5.07 -7.25
N PRO A 62 19.98 5.47 -7.84
CA PRO A 62 21.30 5.33 -7.22
C PRO A 62 21.44 6.00 -5.84
N GLU A 63 20.68 7.07 -5.60
CA GLU A 63 20.70 7.77 -4.32
C GLU A 63 19.88 7.07 -3.22
N VAL A 64 19.11 6.03 -3.58
CA VAL A 64 18.36 5.22 -2.63
C VAL A 64 19.23 4.08 -2.12
N LYS A 65 19.48 4.07 -0.81
CA LYS A 65 20.11 2.95 -0.12
C LYS A 65 19.11 1.80 0.00
N HIS A 66 19.34 0.75 -0.77
CA HIS A 66 18.62 -0.52 -0.68
C HIS A 66 19.14 -1.35 0.50
N ILE A 67 18.25 -1.75 1.39
CA ILE A 67 18.57 -2.55 2.58
C ILE A 67 17.75 -3.82 2.53
N ILE A 68 18.43 -4.95 2.35
CA ILE A 68 17.82 -6.27 2.31
C ILE A 68 17.88 -6.87 3.72
N GLY A 69 16.76 -7.36 4.22
CA GLY A 69 16.73 -8.05 5.52
C GLY A 69 15.35 -8.15 6.13
N LYS A 70 15.15 -9.16 6.98
CA LYS A 70 13.86 -9.43 7.64
C LYS A 70 13.62 -8.60 8.90
N ASP A 71 14.68 -8.07 9.50
CA ASP A 71 14.62 -7.43 10.82
C ASP A 71 13.74 -6.16 10.82
N GLN A 72 13.58 -5.52 9.65
CA GLN A 72 12.76 -4.31 9.47
C GLN A 72 11.47 -4.55 8.66
N THR A 73 11.16 -5.79 8.25
CA THR A 73 9.99 -6.09 7.39
C THR A 73 8.78 -6.59 8.15
N GLN A 74 8.89 -6.95 9.43
CA GLN A 74 7.78 -7.54 10.21
C GLN A 74 6.50 -6.69 10.20
N HIS A 75 6.64 -5.37 10.35
CA HIS A 75 5.49 -4.44 10.29
C HIS A 75 4.85 -4.39 8.90
N LYS A 76 5.67 -4.41 7.85
CA LYS A 76 5.22 -4.44 6.45
C LYS A 76 4.49 -5.75 6.15
N GLU A 77 5.03 -6.89 6.58
CA GLU A 77 4.41 -8.22 6.41
C GLU A 77 3.08 -8.32 7.15
N ARG A 78 2.99 -7.80 8.37
CA ARG A 78 1.72 -7.71 9.10
C ARG A 78 0.70 -6.85 8.36
N THR A 79 1.11 -5.70 7.83
CA THR A 79 0.24 -4.82 7.04
C THR A 79 -0.23 -5.51 5.77
N ASN A 80 0.66 -6.18 5.05
CA ASN A 80 0.33 -7.01 3.89
C ASN A 80 -0.71 -8.08 4.25
N GLY A 81 -0.56 -8.74 5.40
CA GLY A 81 -1.53 -9.72 5.89
C GLY A 81 -2.92 -9.11 6.16
N ILE A 82 -2.98 -7.94 6.80
CA ILE A 82 -4.23 -7.21 7.07
C ILE A 82 -4.93 -6.85 5.76
N VAL A 83 -4.21 -6.22 4.83
CA VAL A 83 -4.75 -5.81 3.52
C VAL A 83 -5.25 -7.03 2.77
N ARG A 84 -4.45 -8.12 2.70
CA ARG A 84 -4.84 -9.38 2.04
C ARG A 84 -6.11 -9.99 2.64
N GLN A 85 -6.25 -10.00 3.97
CA GLN A 85 -7.45 -10.53 4.62
C GLN A 85 -8.69 -9.68 4.33
N GLN A 86 -8.55 -8.35 4.23
CA GLN A 86 -9.66 -7.48 3.88
C GLN A 86 -10.06 -7.64 2.41
N ILE A 87 -9.10 -7.57 1.48
CA ILE A 87 -9.37 -7.65 0.03
C ILE A 87 -9.81 -9.07 -0.39
N GLY A 88 -9.29 -10.12 0.25
CA GLY A 88 -9.59 -11.52 -0.10
C GLY A 88 -11.06 -11.89 0.09
N ARG A 89 -11.79 -11.17 0.96
CA ARG A 89 -13.23 -11.34 1.15
C ARG A 89 -14.03 -10.95 -0.11
N TRP A 90 -13.52 -9.99 -0.89
CA TRP A 90 -14.13 -9.51 -2.13
C TRP A 90 -13.82 -10.41 -3.34
N HIS A 91 -12.85 -11.31 -3.21
CA HIS A 91 -12.54 -12.33 -4.23
C HIS A 91 -13.31 -13.65 -4.03
N ARG A 92 -14.06 -13.83 -2.94
CA ARG A 92 -14.77 -15.08 -2.65
C ARG A 92 -16.03 -15.19 -3.52
N ARG A 93 -16.11 -16.28 -4.31
CA ARG A 93 -17.19 -16.61 -5.27
C ARG A 93 -18.62 -16.33 -4.80
N GLN A 94 -18.93 -16.53 -3.52
CA GLN A 94 -20.27 -16.34 -2.97
C GLN A 94 -20.70 -14.86 -2.83
N ASN A 95 -19.79 -13.89 -2.87
CA ASN A 95 -20.08 -12.48 -2.51
C ASN A 95 -19.95 -11.46 -3.66
N LYS A 96 -19.97 -11.93 -4.92
CA LYS A 96 -19.65 -11.20 -6.17
C LYS A 96 -18.15 -11.20 -6.47
N PHE A 97 -17.82 -11.65 -7.68
CA PHE A 97 -16.47 -12.02 -8.10
C PHE A 97 -15.82 -10.85 -8.83
N GLY A 98 -14.62 -10.43 -8.40
CA GLY A 98 -13.70 -9.70 -9.28
C GLY A 98 -12.55 -10.56 -9.76
N LYS A 99 -12.60 -10.99 -11.03
CA LYS A 99 -11.46 -11.63 -11.74
C LYS A 99 -10.70 -10.64 -12.63
N VAL A 100 -11.19 -9.40 -12.70
CA VAL A 100 -10.60 -8.33 -13.50
C VAL A 100 -9.77 -7.43 -12.61
N TRP A 101 -8.61 -7.02 -13.11
CA TRP A 101 -7.66 -6.20 -12.37
C TRP A 101 -8.25 -4.86 -11.91
N GLU A 102 -9.15 -4.29 -12.69
CA GLU A 102 -9.84 -3.03 -12.38
C GLU A 102 -10.61 -3.12 -11.04
N GLN A 103 -11.29 -4.23 -10.79
CA GLN A 103 -11.99 -4.43 -9.52
C GLN A 103 -11.02 -4.66 -8.37
N THR A 104 -9.91 -5.35 -8.60
CA THR A 104 -8.83 -5.49 -7.62
C THR A 104 -8.25 -4.11 -7.28
N GLU A 105 -8.03 -3.26 -8.28
CA GLU A 105 -7.52 -1.91 -8.08
C GLU A 105 -8.47 -1.05 -7.24
N ILE A 106 -9.77 -1.03 -7.56
CA ILE A 106 -10.78 -0.31 -6.78
C ILE A 106 -10.83 -0.83 -5.33
N THR A 107 -10.82 -2.15 -5.16
CA THR A 107 -10.88 -2.78 -3.82
C THR A 107 -9.63 -2.47 -3.01
N VAL A 108 -8.44 -2.51 -3.63
CA VAL A 108 -7.18 -2.12 -3.00
C VAL A 108 -7.24 -0.65 -2.60
N ARG A 109 -7.59 0.25 -3.53
CA ARG A 109 -7.73 1.70 -3.24
C ARG A 109 -8.64 1.95 -2.03
N LEU A 110 -9.80 1.29 -1.98
CA LEU A 110 -10.75 1.41 -0.86
C LEU A 110 -10.16 0.88 0.46
N ALA A 111 -9.54 -0.30 0.45
CA ALA A 111 -8.96 -0.91 1.64
C ALA A 111 -7.80 -0.06 2.21
N ILE A 112 -6.98 0.51 1.35
CA ILE A 112 -5.85 1.36 1.74
C ILE A 112 -6.33 2.72 2.27
N ALA A 113 -7.35 3.31 1.64
CA ALA A 113 -7.99 4.52 2.15
C ALA A 113 -8.57 4.30 3.55
N TYR A 114 -9.31 3.20 3.74
CA TYR A 114 -9.81 2.81 5.06
C TYR A 114 -8.67 2.63 6.08
N PHE A 115 -7.63 1.88 5.73
CA PHE A 115 -6.50 1.60 6.61
C PHE A 115 -5.75 2.87 7.04
N ASN A 116 -5.48 3.78 6.09
CA ASN A 116 -4.72 5.00 6.36
C ASN A 116 -5.52 6.02 7.18
N TRP A 117 -6.78 6.26 6.80
CA TRP A 117 -7.54 7.42 7.25
C TRP A 117 -8.57 7.13 8.34
N ILE A 118 -9.17 5.94 8.35
CA ILE A 118 -10.31 5.60 9.22
C ILE A 118 -9.88 4.62 10.33
N TRP A 119 -9.05 3.62 10.00
CA TRP A 119 -8.72 2.56 10.94
C TRP A 119 -7.84 3.04 12.09
N VAL A 120 -8.40 3.00 13.30
CA VAL A 120 -7.70 3.35 14.55
C VAL A 120 -6.94 2.12 15.07
N HIS A 121 -5.63 2.25 15.19
CA HIS A 121 -4.79 1.17 15.70
C HIS A 121 -5.02 0.99 17.20
N THR A 122 -5.52 -0.17 17.63
CA THR A 122 -5.96 -0.45 19.01
C THR A 122 -4.95 -0.06 20.09
N ARG A 123 -3.65 -0.34 19.88
CA ARG A 123 -2.60 0.01 20.87
C ARG A 123 -2.12 1.46 20.80
N LYS A 124 -2.25 2.13 19.64
CA LYS A 124 -1.72 3.49 19.42
C LYS A 124 -2.83 4.55 19.55
N ASN A 125 -4.08 4.12 19.52
CA ASN A 125 -5.29 4.93 19.57
C ASN A 125 -5.30 6.09 18.53
N ASN A 126 -4.70 5.87 17.36
CA ASN A 126 -4.66 6.81 16.26
C ASN A 126 -4.56 6.09 14.90
N THR A 127 -4.86 6.81 13.82
CA THR A 127 -4.75 6.32 12.44
C THR A 127 -3.33 6.52 11.89
N ALA A 128 -3.01 5.88 10.77
CA ALA A 128 -1.71 6.09 10.12
C ALA A 128 -1.57 7.51 9.55
N ALA A 129 -2.66 8.09 9.06
CA ALA A 129 -2.71 9.48 8.61
C ALA A 129 -2.45 10.46 9.76
N GLN A 130 -3.02 10.23 10.95
CA GLN A 130 -2.73 11.04 12.14
C GLN A 130 -1.25 10.97 12.53
N ARG A 131 -0.67 9.76 12.56
CA ARG A 131 0.77 9.59 12.87
C ARG A 131 1.70 10.25 11.84
N SER A 132 1.19 10.49 10.63
CA SER A 132 1.92 11.16 9.56
C SER A 132 1.67 12.67 9.51
N GLY A 133 0.88 13.22 10.44
CA GLY A 133 0.56 14.64 10.48
C GLY A 133 -0.40 15.11 9.38
N LEU A 134 -1.06 14.19 8.68
CA LEU A 134 -1.98 14.52 7.57
C LEU A 134 -3.38 14.95 8.05
N THR A 135 -3.74 14.57 9.27
CA THR A 135 -5.02 14.91 9.91
C THR A 135 -4.86 14.90 11.42
N ILE A 136 -5.70 15.65 12.13
CA ILE A 136 -5.71 15.68 13.60
C ILE A 136 -6.65 14.63 14.21
N ALA A 137 -7.61 14.11 13.42
CA ALA A 137 -8.62 13.15 13.87
C ALA A 137 -8.79 11.99 12.87
N PRO A 138 -9.27 10.81 13.32
CA PRO A 138 -9.69 9.75 12.41
C PRO A 138 -10.81 10.24 11.49
N TRP A 139 -10.71 9.91 10.21
CA TRP A 139 -11.76 10.19 9.24
C TRP A 139 -12.92 9.21 9.40
N LYS A 140 -14.07 9.62 8.85
CA LYS A 140 -15.25 8.80 8.60
C LYS A 140 -15.41 8.57 7.10
N TRP A 141 -16.33 7.69 6.73
CA TRP A 141 -16.65 7.44 5.32
C TRP A 141 -17.08 8.70 4.56
N ASN A 142 -17.80 9.61 5.21
CA ASN A 142 -18.21 10.88 4.59
C ASN A 142 -16.99 11.74 4.21
N ASP A 143 -15.94 11.77 5.04
CA ASP A 143 -14.74 12.55 4.75
C ASP A 143 -14.03 12.04 3.49
N LEU A 144 -13.96 10.71 3.30
CA LEU A 144 -13.40 10.11 2.09
C LEU A 144 -14.19 10.44 0.80
N ILE A 145 -15.50 10.65 0.92
CA ILE A 145 -16.35 11.04 -0.22
C ILE A 145 -16.14 12.53 -0.55
N THR A 146 -15.95 13.36 0.47
CA THR A 146 -15.77 14.81 0.32
C THR A 146 -14.37 15.19 -0.15
N TYR A 147 -13.35 14.49 0.33
CA TYR A 147 -11.95 14.76 -0.02
C TYR A 147 -11.40 13.62 -0.86
N PRO A 148 -11.23 13.80 -2.19
CA PRO A 148 -10.63 12.77 -3.02
C PRO A 148 -9.17 12.57 -2.63
N THR A 149 -8.90 11.59 -1.77
CA THR A 149 -7.55 11.08 -1.50
C THR A 149 -7.13 10.04 -2.55
N LEU A 150 -7.86 9.98 -3.66
CA LEU A 150 -7.78 8.96 -4.71
C LEU A 150 -6.79 9.41 -5.79
N CYS A 151 -5.50 9.18 -5.55
CA CYS A 151 -4.47 9.16 -6.59
C CYS A 151 -4.24 7.71 -7.02
#